data_AF-A0A8S3UEN0-F1
#
_entry.id   AF-A0A8S3UEN0-F1
#
_cell.length_a   1.000
_cell.length_b   1.000
_cell.length_c   1.000
_cell.angle_alpha   90.00
_cell.angle_beta   90.00
_cell.angle_gamma   90.00
#
_symmetry.space_group_name_H-M   'P 1'
#
loop_
_entity.id
_entity.type
_entity.pdbx_description
1 polymer ?
#
loop_
_entity_poly.entity_id
_entity_poly.type
_entity_poly.pdbx_seq_one_letter_code
_entity_poly.pdbx_strand_id
1 'polypeptide(L)'
;MPGKADYVKTEDKKVQKRILTDYLSNLYHKFMMEHPTVKLSFTTFTRLRPKNILLTSFIRRDTCLCTKHQNMSFTLKAVKRLGIDSLNAEKEVEKQEQIIQDMKNTEASDVVFSQWKRVKVEEKGRTKMTMKVVDSTVDKSGFIAHFEKQMNEFKDHVTRIQTQYAQMNELKIKELMNK
;
A
#
# COMPACT_ATOMS: atom_id res chain seq x y z
N MET A 1 6.11 4.12 3.82
CA MET A 1 7.50 3.66 3.66
C MET A 1 8.43 4.84 3.91
N PRO A 2 9.66 4.60 4.40
CA PRO A 2 10.71 5.59 4.33
C PRO A 2 10.86 6.06 2.88
N GLY A 3 10.69 7.36 2.67
CA GLY A 3 10.90 8.00 1.38
C GLY A 3 12.39 8.15 1.08
N LYS A 4 12.70 8.73 -0.09
CA LYS A 4 14.09 9.07 -0.44
C LYS A 4 14.74 10.02 0.57
N ALA A 5 13.94 10.83 1.28
CA ALA A 5 14.40 11.79 2.27
C ALA A 5 14.59 11.20 3.69
N ASP A 6 14.25 9.93 3.92
CA ASP A 6 14.33 9.31 5.24
C ASP A 6 15.71 8.68 5.50
N TYR A 7 16.46 9.26 6.43
CA TYR A 7 17.83 8.85 6.76
C TYR A 7 18.02 8.59 8.26
N VAL A 8 19.03 7.79 8.60
CA VAL A 8 19.58 7.65 9.96
C VAL A 8 20.99 8.22 9.96
N LYS A 9 21.29 9.07 10.96
CA LYS A 9 22.64 9.55 11.20
C LYS A 9 23.40 8.44 11.93
N THR A 10 24.35 7.82 11.24
CA THR A 10 25.36 6.95 11.88
C THR A 10 26.59 7.83 12.15
N GLU A 11 27.49 7.40 13.05
CA GLU A 11 28.65 8.18 13.51
C GLU A 11 29.42 8.84 12.35
N ASP A 12 29.58 8.13 11.22
CA ASP A 12 30.35 8.66 10.10
C ASP A 12 29.54 9.13 8.88
N LYS A 13 28.27 8.72 8.72
CA LYS A 13 27.49 8.98 7.48
C LYS A 13 25.98 9.07 7.69
N LYS A 14 25.30 9.85 6.84
CA LYS A 14 23.84 9.80 6.65
C LYS A 14 23.49 8.62 5.75
N VAL A 15 22.85 7.59 6.30
CA VAL A 15 22.50 6.37 5.57
C VAL A 15 20.97 6.30 5.42
N GLN A 16 20.50 5.97 4.22
CA GLN A 16 19.06 5.90 3.94
C GLN A 16 18.40 4.77 4.73
N LYS A 17 17.22 5.05 5.28
CA LYS A 17 16.36 4.02 5.86
C LYS A 17 15.87 3.09 4.76
N ARG A 18 16.04 1.78 4.95
CA ARG A 18 15.50 0.74 4.05
C ARG A 18 14.61 -0.20 4.84
N ILE A 19 13.60 -0.75 4.17
CA ILE A 19 12.71 -1.76 4.75
C ILE A 19 13.16 -3.12 4.25
N LEU A 20 13.22 -4.09 5.15
CA LEU A 20 13.37 -5.49 4.80
C LEU A 20 12.10 -6.02 4.13
N THR A 21 12.23 -6.56 2.93
CA THR A 21 11.12 -7.17 2.19
C THR A 21 10.89 -8.64 2.53
N ASP A 22 11.86 -9.28 3.20
CA ASP A 22 11.85 -10.70 3.57
C ASP A 22 11.96 -10.85 5.09
N TYR A 23 11.61 -12.04 5.61
CA TYR A 23 11.69 -12.35 7.03
C TYR A 23 13.15 -12.53 7.48
N LEU A 24 13.46 -12.10 8.70
CA LEU A 24 14.80 -12.29 9.28
C LEU A 24 15.20 -13.77 9.35
N SER A 25 14.24 -14.67 9.60
CA SER A 25 14.47 -16.12 9.61
C SER A 25 14.94 -16.63 8.25
N ASN A 26 14.27 -16.19 7.18
CA ASN A 26 14.62 -16.56 5.80
C ASN A 26 16.00 -16.04 5.42
N LEU A 27 16.30 -14.79 5.78
CA LEU A 27 17.61 -14.19 5.53
C LEU A 27 18.73 -14.86 6.32
N TYR A 28 18.44 -15.27 7.56
CA TYR A 28 19.37 -16.05 8.36
C TYR A 28 19.67 -17.41 7.73
N HIS A 29 18.65 -18.16 7.29
CA HIS A 29 18.86 -19.43 6.62
C HIS A 29 19.67 -19.26 5.32
N LYS A 30 19.32 -18.27 4.48
CA LYS A 30 20.09 -17.94 3.27
C LYS A 30 21.55 -17.63 3.60
N PHE A 31 21.79 -16.79 4.61
CA PHE A 31 23.14 -16.45 5.06
C PHE A 31 23.93 -17.68 5.54
N MET A 32 23.31 -18.58 6.31
CA MET A 32 23.99 -19.81 6.76
C MET A 32 24.28 -20.77 5.60
N MET A 33 23.42 -20.81 4.59
CA MET A 33 23.65 -21.61 3.37
C MET A 33 24.78 -21.03 2.51
N GLU A 34 24.86 -19.71 2.39
CA GLU A 34 25.92 -19.01 1.64
C GLU A 34 27.26 -19.00 2.40
N HIS A 35 27.23 -19.09 3.74
CA HIS A 35 28.41 -19.09 4.59
C HIS A 35 28.44 -20.27 5.58
N PRO A 36 28.60 -21.52 5.10
CA PRO A 36 28.51 -22.72 5.96
C PRO A 36 29.55 -22.80 7.08
N THR A 37 30.68 -22.10 6.93
CA THR A 37 31.77 -22.07 7.92
C THR A 37 31.51 -21.12 9.09
N VAL A 38 30.57 -20.18 8.94
CA VAL A 38 30.26 -19.18 9.95
C VAL A 38 29.31 -19.77 10.99
N LYS A 39 29.76 -19.88 12.24
CA LYS A 39 28.90 -20.27 13.37
C LYS A 39 28.29 -19.02 14.00
N LEU A 40 27.05 -18.70 13.61
CA LEU A 40 26.34 -17.55 14.11
C LEU A 40 24.91 -17.95 14.46
N SER A 41 24.43 -17.57 15.65
CA SER A 41 23.05 -17.85 16.05
C SER A 41 22.07 -16.83 15.45
N PHE A 42 20.79 -17.23 15.31
CA PHE A 42 19.72 -16.34 14.85
C PHE A 42 19.63 -15.05 15.68
N THR A 43 19.72 -15.15 17.01
CA THR A 43 19.71 -14.00 17.92
C THR A 43 20.86 -13.03 17.64
N THR A 44 22.05 -13.56 17.39
CA THR A 44 23.22 -12.72 17.08
C THR A 44 23.07 -12.08 15.70
N PHE A 45 22.61 -12.83 14.70
CA PHE A 45 22.33 -12.33 13.36
C PHE A 45 21.34 -11.16 13.37
N THR A 46 20.23 -11.29 14.09
CA THR A 46 19.22 -10.24 14.21
C THR A 46 19.73 -8.99 14.93
N ARG A 47 20.61 -9.15 15.94
CA ARG A 47 21.25 -8.03 16.65
C ARG A 47 22.28 -7.30 15.79
N LEU A 48 22.98 -8.00 14.91
CA LEU A 48 23.95 -7.41 13.97
C LEU A 48 23.28 -6.64 12.83
N ARG A 49 21.95 -6.66 12.73
CA ARG A 49 21.22 -5.89 11.72
C ARG A 49 21.55 -4.39 11.84
N PRO A 50 21.98 -3.73 10.74
CA PRO A 50 22.21 -2.29 10.74
C PRO A 50 20.95 -1.49 11.12
N LYS A 51 21.11 -0.43 11.91
CA LYS A 51 20.00 0.39 12.44
C LYS A 51 19.17 1.09 11.35
N ASN A 52 19.76 1.33 10.18
CA ASN A 52 19.06 1.90 9.03
C ASN A 52 18.16 0.88 8.29
N ILE A 53 18.22 -0.40 8.67
CA ILE A 53 17.36 -1.45 8.13
C ILE A 53 16.19 -1.72 9.10
N LEU A 54 14.99 -1.37 8.67
CA LEU A 54 13.75 -1.50 9.42
C LEU A 54 13.02 -2.80 9.06
N LEU A 55 12.36 -3.42 10.04
CA LEU A 55 11.41 -4.49 9.78
C LEU A 55 10.08 -3.94 9.28
N THR A 56 9.41 -4.73 8.46
CA THR A 56 8.04 -4.48 8.00
C THR A 56 7.08 -4.31 9.17
N SER A 57 7.29 -5.01 10.29
CA SER A 57 6.47 -4.88 11.51
C SER A 57 6.54 -3.49 12.17
N PHE A 58 7.60 -2.70 11.92
CA PHE A 58 7.67 -1.32 12.40
C PHE A 58 6.91 -0.33 11.50
N ILE A 59 6.39 -0.81 10.36
CA ILE A 59 5.44 -0.05 9.56
C ILE A 59 4.08 -0.26 10.21
N ARG A 60 3.73 0.62 11.15
CA ARG A 60 2.36 0.75 11.67
C ARG A 60 1.44 1.25 10.54
N ARG A 61 1.18 0.42 9.54
CA ARG A 61 0.16 0.67 8.52
C ARG A 61 -0.74 -0.55 8.51
N ASP A 62 -1.96 -0.32 8.97
CA ASP A 62 -3.14 -1.13 8.72
C ASP A 62 -3.51 -1.14 7.23
N THR A 63 -3.09 -0.12 6.47
CA THR A 63 -3.45 0.07 5.06
C THR A 63 -2.31 -0.23 4.08
N CYS A 64 -2.65 -0.93 2.99
CA CYS A 64 -1.70 -1.22 1.90
C CYS A 64 -1.38 0.05 1.07
N LEU A 65 -0.13 0.18 0.59
CA LEU A 65 0.35 1.34 -0.19
C LEU A 65 0.23 1.18 -1.70
N CYS A 66 -0.63 0.27 -2.17
CA CYS A 66 -0.81 0.07 -3.60
C CYS A 66 -1.58 1.24 -4.23
N THR A 67 -1.47 1.35 -5.56
CA THR A 67 -2.22 2.33 -6.33
C THR A 67 -3.74 2.21 -6.15
N LYS A 68 -4.26 1.01 -5.85
CA LYS A 68 -5.69 0.78 -5.60
C LYS A 68 -6.16 1.45 -4.30
N HIS A 69 -5.44 1.26 -3.20
CA HIS A 69 -5.73 1.94 -1.92
C HIS A 69 -5.60 3.46 -2.04
N GLN A 70 -4.59 3.92 -2.79
CA GLN A 70 -4.39 5.35 -3.02
C GLN A 70 -5.51 5.97 -3.88
N ASN A 71 -5.93 5.30 -4.95
CA ASN A 71 -7.03 5.75 -5.80
C ASN A 71 -8.37 5.73 -5.06
N MET A 72 -8.66 4.65 -4.31
CA MET A 72 -9.86 4.59 -3.48
C MET A 72 -9.89 5.73 -2.45
N SER A 73 -8.75 6.02 -1.82
CA SER A 73 -8.64 7.17 -0.90
C SER A 73 -8.91 8.51 -1.58
N PHE A 74 -8.50 8.69 -2.84
CA PHE A 74 -8.82 9.91 -3.58
C PHE A 74 -10.30 10.00 -3.94
N THR A 75 -10.91 8.88 -4.34
CA THR A 75 -12.35 8.81 -4.63
C THR A 75 -13.17 9.11 -3.39
N LEU A 76 -12.83 8.54 -2.23
CA LEU A 76 -13.50 8.85 -0.95
C LEU A 76 -13.32 10.31 -0.51
N LYS A 77 -12.17 10.93 -0.80
CA LYS A 77 -12.00 12.38 -0.59
C LYS A 77 -12.91 13.21 -1.49
N ALA A 78 -13.26 12.74 -2.68
CA ALA A 78 -14.25 13.39 -3.53
C ALA A 78 -15.67 13.21 -2.95
N VAL A 79 -16.01 12.00 -2.51
CA VAL A 79 -17.26 11.70 -1.80
C VAL A 79 -17.43 12.58 -0.55
N LYS A 80 -16.36 12.76 0.24
CA LYS A 80 -16.36 13.65 1.40
C LYS A 80 -16.60 15.12 1.04
N ARG A 81 -16.11 15.57 -0.12
CA ARG A 81 -16.38 16.93 -0.62
C ARG A 81 -17.83 17.11 -1.06
N LEU A 82 -18.56 16.03 -1.32
CA LEU A 82 -20.01 16.04 -1.56
C LEU A 82 -20.83 16.06 -0.25
N GLY A 83 -20.18 16.12 0.92
CA GLY A 83 -20.84 16.14 2.22
C GLY A 83 -21.11 14.77 2.83
N ILE A 84 -20.64 13.69 2.20
CA ILE A 84 -20.84 12.31 2.66
C ILE A 84 -19.63 11.90 3.49
N ASP A 85 -19.82 11.75 4.80
CA ASP A 85 -18.72 11.43 5.71
C ASP A 85 -18.18 10.01 5.43
N SER A 86 -16.98 9.95 4.86
CA SER A 86 -16.26 8.70 4.62
C SER A 86 -14.82 8.85 5.10
N LEU A 87 -14.37 7.88 5.91
CA LEU A 87 -13.12 8.04 6.67
C LEU A 87 -12.10 6.91 6.43
N ASN A 88 -12.51 5.71 5.97
CA ASN A 88 -11.56 4.59 5.77
C ASN A 88 -11.93 3.61 4.64
N ALA A 89 -11.14 3.59 3.57
CA ALA A 89 -11.37 2.73 2.40
C ALA A 89 -11.67 1.26 2.72
N GLU A 90 -10.94 0.64 3.65
CA GLU A 90 -11.13 -0.77 4.01
C GLU A 90 -12.41 -1.04 4.81
N LYS A 91 -12.85 -0.08 5.65
CA LYS A 91 -14.08 -0.19 6.46
C LYS A 91 -15.34 0.23 5.69
N GLU A 92 -15.19 1.11 4.70
CA GLU A 92 -16.30 1.57 3.86
C GLU A 92 -16.70 0.55 2.77
N VAL A 93 -15.92 -0.52 2.58
CA VAL A 93 -16.25 -1.64 1.66
C VAL A 93 -17.65 -2.21 1.94
N GLU A 94 -18.02 -2.32 3.22
CA GLU A 94 -19.31 -2.85 3.67
C GLU A 94 -20.46 -1.85 3.47
N LYS A 95 -20.16 -0.55 3.36
CA LYS A 95 -21.15 0.54 3.26
C LYS A 95 -21.33 1.07 1.83
N GLN A 96 -20.81 0.37 0.83
CA GLN A 96 -20.84 0.78 -0.57
C GLN A 96 -22.25 1.23 -1.03
N GLU A 97 -23.28 0.44 -0.72
CA GLU A 97 -24.63 0.70 -1.20
C GLU A 97 -25.19 2.01 -0.63
N GLN A 98 -24.98 2.26 0.67
CA GLN A 98 -25.41 3.50 1.32
C GLN A 98 -24.73 4.73 0.71
N ILE A 99 -23.42 4.65 0.46
CA ILE A 99 -22.66 5.73 -0.16
C ILE A 99 -23.19 6.04 -1.56
N ILE A 100 -23.52 5.01 -2.35
CA ILE A 100 -24.09 5.20 -3.70
C ILE A 100 -25.44 5.90 -3.64
N GLN A 101 -26.31 5.53 -2.68
CA GLN A 101 -27.60 6.17 -2.50
C GLN A 101 -27.45 7.64 -2.06
N ASP A 102 -26.55 7.92 -1.11
CA ASP A 102 -26.29 9.28 -0.63
C ASP A 102 -25.71 10.16 -1.75
N MET A 103 -24.84 9.59 -2.60
CA MET A 103 -24.34 10.26 -3.79
C MET A 103 -25.47 10.56 -4.77
N LYS A 104 -26.39 9.61 -5.02
CA LYS A 104 -27.56 9.83 -5.89
C LYS A 104 -28.47 10.95 -5.38
N ASN A 105 -28.59 11.14 -4.06
CA ASN A 105 -29.43 12.16 -3.45
C ASN A 105 -28.81 13.58 -3.42
N THR A 106 -27.53 13.73 -3.78
CA THR A 106 -26.82 15.03 -3.73
C THR A 106 -27.05 15.88 -4.99
N GLU A 107 -27.23 17.21 -4.89
CA GLU A 107 -27.50 18.10 -6.04
C GLU A 107 -26.25 18.55 -6.86
N ALA A 108 -25.13 17.83 -6.78
CA ALA A 108 -23.92 18.20 -7.52
C ALA A 108 -24.01 17.80 -9.01
N SER A 109 -23.71 18.74 -9.93
CA SER A 109 -23.65 18.46 -11.37
C SER A 109 -22.37 17.73 -11.78
N ASP A 110 -21.22 18.25 -11.32
CA ASP A 110 -19.88 17.75 -11.67
C ASP A 110 -19.07 17.41 -10.43
N VAL A 111 -18.25 16.37 -10.54
CA VAL A 111 -17.39 15.90 -9.46
C VAL A 111 -15.93 15.94 -9.89
N VAL A 112 -15.11 16.69 -9.14
CA VAL A 112 -13.65 16.76 -9.34
C VAL A 112 -12.98 15.75 -8.42
N PHE A 113 -12.21 14.82 -8.96
CA PHE A 113 -11.45 13.86 -8.16
C PHE A 113 -10.05 13.58 -8.73
N SER A 114 -9.12 13.27 -7.84
CA SER A 114 -7.75 12.92 -8.21
C SER A 114 -7.62 11.42 -8.46
N GLN A 115 -6.74 11.01 -9.37
CA GLN A 115 -6.42 9.60 -9.60
C GLN A 115 -4.97 9.41 -10.03
N TRP A 116 -4.33 8.33 -9.56
CA TRP A 116 -3.07 7.86 -10.13
C TRP A 116 -3.34 7.13 -11.44
N LYS A 117 -2.85 7.71 -12.55
CA LYS A 117 -2.97 7.14 -13.89
C LYS A 117 -1.66 7.28 -14.66
N ARG A 118 -1.42 6.36 -15.61
CA ARG A 118 -0.34 6.54 -16.60
C ARG A 118 -0.71 7.65 -17.56
N VAL A 119 0.15 8.65 -17.66
CA VAL A 119 0.01 9.75 -18.60
C VAL A 119 1.22 9.81 -19.53
N LYS A 120 0.96 10.17 -20.78
CA LYS A 120 1.99 10.53 -21.74
C LYS A 120 2.53 11.90 -21.36
N VAL A 121 3.84 11.99 -21.15
CA VAL A 121 4.54 13.25 -20.88
C VAL A 121 5.63 13.39 -21.92
N GLU A 122 5.69 14.55 -22.55
CA GLU A 122 6.78 14.93 -23.44
C GLU A 122 7.84 15.68 -22.64
N GLU A 123 9.05 15.12 -22.62
CA GLU A 123 10.23 15.78 -22.07
C GLU A 123 11.31 15.77 -23.14
N LYS A 124 11.81 16.97 -23.50
CA LYS A 124 12.91 17.15 -24.46
C LYS A 124 12.69 16.41 -25.80
N GLY A 125 11.47 16.48 -26.34
CA GLY A 125 11.12 15.84 -27.63
C GLY A 125 10.95 14.31 -27.58
N ARG A 126 10.97 13.68 -26.40
CA ARG A 126 10.68 12.24 -26.23
C ARG A 126 9.39 12.05 -25.43
N THR A 127 8.49 11.21 -25.93
CA THR A 127 7.27 10.80 -25.23
C THR A 127 7.60 9.68 -24.25
N LYS A 128 7.26 9.84 -22.97
CA LYS A 128 7.35 8.77 -21.97
C LYS A 128 6.02 8.57 -21.26
N MET A 129 5.67 7.32 -20.99
CA MET A 129 4.57 6.99 -20.09
C MET A 129 5.06 7.10 -18.66
N THR A 130 4.47 7.98 -17.87
CA THR A 130 4.82 8.12 -16.46
C THR A 130 3.57 8.11 -15.59
N MET A 131 3.70 7.57 -14.38
CA MET A 131 2.62 7.59 -13.40
C MET A 131 2.54 9.00 -12.80
N LYS A 132 1.38 9.64 -12.89
CA LYS A 132 1.11 10.91 -12.20
C LYS A 132 -0.26 10.87 -11.54
N VAL A 133 -0.41 11.69 -10.51
CA VAL A 133 -1.71 12.09 -10.00
C VAL A 133 -2.30 13.10 -10.99
N VAL A 134 -3.52 12.86 -11.43
CA VAL A 134 -4.25 13.73 -12.36
C VAL A 134 -5.60 14.02 -11.75
N ASP A 135 -5.98 15.30 -11.75
CA ASP A 135 -7.34 15.71 -11.39
C ASP A 135 -8.25 15.55 -12.61
N SER A 136 -9.37 14.90 -12.42
CA SER A 136 -10.38 14.62 -13.45
C SER A 136 -11.71 15.20 -13.01
N THR A 137 -12.36 15.91 -13.91
CA THR A 137 -13.72 16.40 -13.74
C THR A 137 -14.63 15.51 -14.57
N VAL A 138 -15.62 14.91 -13.93
CA VAL A 138 -16.58 14.00 -14.58
C VAL A 138 -17.97 14.38 -14.08
N ASP A 139 -18.97 14.14 -14.90
CA ASP A 139 -20.36 14.27 -14.51
C ASP A 139 -20.68 13.32 -13.35
N LYS A 140 -21.72 13.64 -12.58
CA LYS A 140 -22.12 12.81 -11.43
C LYS A 140 -22.40 11.35 -11.80
N SER A 141 -23.05 11.09 -12.94
CA SER A 141 -23.38 9.72 -13.34
C SER A 141 -22.13 8.92 -13.70
N GLY A 142 -21.19 9.55 -14.42
CA GLY A 142 -19.88 9.01 -14.71
C GLY A 142 -19.03 8.79 -13.45
N PHE A 143 -19.14 9.67 -12.45
CA PHE A 143 -18.46 9.50 -11.17
C PHE A 143 -19.03 8.33 -10.35
N ILE A 144 -20.35 8.13 -10.30
CA ILE A 144 -20.98 6.97 -9.64
C ILE A 144 -20.51 5.67 -10.29
N ALA A 145 -20.55 5.58 -11.63
CA ALA A 145 -20.07 4.40 -12.35
C ALA A 145 -18.58 4.13 -12.10
N HIS A 146 -17.77 5.20 -12.02
CA HIS A 146 -16.35 5.09 -11.66
C HIS A 146 -16.16 4.59 -10.22
N PHE A 147 -16.93 5.11 -9.28
CA PHE A 147 -16.90 4.72 -7.87
C PHE A 147 -17.27 3.24 -7.71
N GLU A 148 -18.38 2.80 -8.30
CA GLU A 148 -18.84 1.40 -8.27
C GLU A 148 -17.78 0.45 -8.81
N LYS A 149 -17.20 0.78 -9.97
CA LYS A 149 -16.13 -0.02 -10.58
C LYS A 149 -14.91 -0.09 -9.66
N GLN A 150 -14.43 1.05 -9.17
CA GLN A 150 -13.28 1.08 -8.28
C GLN A 150 -13.54 0.32 -6.97
N MET A 151 -14.76 0.41 -6.42
CA MET A 151 -15.12 -0.27 -5.18
C MET A 151 -15.14 -1.78 -5.35
N ASN A 152 -15.69 -2.28 -6.46
CA ASN A 152 -15.65 -3.71 -6.77
C ASN A 152 -14.20 -4.21 -6.94
N GLU A 153 -13.36 -3.50 -7.69
CA GLU A 153 -11.94 -3.86 -7.84
C GLU A 153 -11.18 -3.80 -6.50
N PHE A 154 -11.58 -2.88 -5.61
CA PHE A 154 -11.00 -2.71 -4.29
C PHE A 154 -11.43 -3.82 -3.31
N LYS A 155 -12.70 -4.23 -3.34
CA LYS A 155 -13.21 -5.40 -2.60
C LYS A 155 -12.39 -6.64 -2.88
N ASP A 156 -12.22 -6.99 -4.15
CA ASP A 156 -11.40 -8.12 -4.57
C ASP A 156 -9.94 -7.99 -4.13
N HIS A 157 -9.44 -6.77 -4.02
CA HIS A 157 -8.08 -6.53 -3.59
C HIS A 157 -7.90 -6.76 -2.08
N VAL A 158 -8.83 -6.24 -1.28
CA VAL A 158 -8.83 -6.41 0.19
C VAL A 158 -8.98 -7.89 0.55
N THR A 159 -9.92 -8.60 -0.07
CA THR A 159 -10.12 -10.04 0.16
C THR A 159 -8.86 -10.84 -0.17
N ARG A 160 -8.25 -10.60 -1.35
CA ARG A 160 -6.99 -11.27 -1.74
C ARG A 160 -5.85 -11.02 -0.75
N ILE A 161 -5.71 -9.78 -0.28
CA ILE A 161 -4.69 -9.43 0.73
C ILE A 161 -4.95 -10.21 2.03
N GLN A 162 -6.18 -10.20 2.53
CA GLN A 162 -6.56 -10.88 3.76
C GLN A 162 -6.32 -12.40 3.65
N THR A 163 -6.73 -13.01 2.54
CA THR A 163 -6.48 -14.43 2.26
C THR A 163 -4.98 -14.74 2.22
N GLN A 164 -4.18 -13.92 1.55
CA GLN A 164 -2.73 -14.11 1.48
C GLN A 164 -2.09 -14.05 2.87
N TYR A 165 -2.50 -13.09 3.70
CA TYR A 165 -1.99 -12.98 5.07
C TYR A 165 -2.40 -14.19 5.94
N ALA A 166 -3.64 -14.66 5.81
CA ALA A 166 -4.12 -15.85 6.52
C ALA A 166 -3.32 -17.11 6.13
N GLN A 167 -3.18 -17.37 4.83
CA GLN A 167 -2.40 -18.50 4.31
C GLN A 167 -0.94 -18.45 4.75
N MET A 168 -0.32 -17.26 4.72
CA MET A 168 1.05 -17.08 5.17
C MET A 168 1.20 -17.32 6.67
N ASN A 169 0.21 -16.95 7.48
CA ASN A 169 0.21 -17.25 8.92
C ASN A 169 0.02 -18.75 9.19
N GLU A 170 -0.87 -19.43 8.45
CA GLU A 170 -1.01 -20.88 8.55
C GLU A 170 0.29 -21.62 8.21
N LEU A 171 0.97 -21.21 7.14
CA LEU A 171 2.27 -21.78 6.76
C LEU A 171 3.31 -21.59 7.87
N LYS A 172 3.37 -20.41 8.50
CA LYS A 172 4.25 -20.17 9.65
C LYS A 172 3.92 -21.10 10.82
N ILE A 173 2.64 -21.28 11.14
CA ILE A 173 2.21 -22.18 12.22
C ILE A 173 2.64 -23.62 11.90
N LYS A 174 2.42 -24.09 10.67
CA LYS A 174 2.83 -25.42 10.23
C LYS A 174 4.36 -25.62 10.27
N GLU A 175 5.14 -24.63 9.85
CA GLU A 175 6.61 -24.67 9.94
C GLU A 175 7.11 -24.70 11.39
N LEU A 176 6.40 -24.04 12.31
CA LEU A 176 6.71 -24.06 13.75
C LEU A 176 6.35 -25.40 14.41
N MET A 177 5.28 -26.07 13.96
CA MET A 177 4.87 -27.38 14.48
C MET A 177 5.73 -28.55 13.96
N ASN A 178 6.44 -28.36 12.85
CA ASN A 178 7.34 -29.36 12.26
C ASN A 178 8.81 -29.21 12.70
N LYS A 179 9.09 -28.34 13.69
CA LYS A 179 10.40 -28.17 14.33
C LYS A 179 10.35 -28.69 15.76
#